data_AF-Q4RWL7-F1
#
_entry.id   AF-Q4RWL7-F1
#
_cell.length_a   1.000
_cell.length_b   1.000
_cell.length_c   1.000
_cell.angle_alpha   90.00
_cell.angle_beta   90.00
_cell.angle_gamma   90.00
#
_symmetry.space_group_name_H-M   'P 1'
#
loop_
_entity.id
_entity.type
_entity.pdbx_description
1 polymer ?
#
loop_
_entity_poly.entity_id
_entity_poly.type
_entity_poly.pdbx_seq_one_letter_code
_entity_poly.pdbx_strand_id
1 'polypeptide(L)'
;MAASPVQSGREGPSTAPENSLTWCLAHLSKARQVAENPGQGKAEQGAGKEMDKKSRVSQWRALVAIRTQHIKGDKAGIARFRAQGGLRPLLDLLQHPDCSRKVLDLALSILGNCCTELETRREVCRMDGINILVEVLKRNVALETVLNRSARALGNLAMEAEGSALVHSAGGVPLLLLCLSLSSAPSSPNGSAPKDKLECAQSAARALLYLADTPSNRLSLLTQGTLYALAPLVAPEYPQPLRRAALRTLHELTRGCTVECAREVSRSGVLAQLGVMVSGESGKQFEELALKTLANMCSQGSLRPLVGSLGVIPKFTEEVKREPLKSGVFLKALCLCCKEAVNRAKVKESGGLEVLTSFLAAHQSHPFSRLAIFACVDFVFDESAMEQLQELGLVPLLVQRLVELTRGEEQSAERTDAGVSPSMSPAELLPSPCYDSFDFPPPEGCKRDDSGREQGLCSSSFLSLRKDGFRSSQRVRRSWLLSEGLISSEGDLLESSGVEGDWASLQTPSRRQRAHSAASLTKVTLDAPPSVPRSTGYRHPYHPEPWTPESPVLLLLSRFSHATDPSAALVSPAIISGLLCYLTQHRDPSGRCLRMLSRLSCNPNCLEALLRTGSVALI
;
A
#
# COMPACT_ATOMS: atom_id res chain seq x y z
N MET A 1 59.18 -60.04 29.72
CA MET A 1 58.09 -59.05 29.55
C MET A 1 57.88 -58.77 28.06
N ALA A 2 56.78 -58.11 27.70
CA ALA A 2 56.20 -58.14 26.35
C ALA A 2 57.10 -57.65 25.20
N ALA A 3 56.85 -58.20 24.01
CA ALA A 3 57.59 -57.94 22.77
C ALA A 3 57.03 -56.76 21.96
N SER A 4 57.88 -56.18 21.10
CA SER A 4 57.47 -55.27 20.02
C SER A 4 56.70 -56.00 18.91
N PRO A 5 55.87 -55.28 18.15
CA PRO A 5 56.17 -55.04 16.73
C PRO A 5 56.00 -53.55 16.36
N VAL A 6 56.96 -52.92 15.64
CA VAL A 6 57.13 -52.97 14.18
C VAL A 6 55.94 -52.36 13.42
N GLN A 7 56.20 -51.20 12.79
CA GLN A 7 55.30 -50.58 11.82
C GLN A 7 55.13 -51.49 10.59
N SER A 8 53.92 -51.59 10.07
CA SER A 8 53.70 -51.95 8.66
C SER A 8 52.70 -50.97 8.05
N GLY A 9 53.16 -50.21 7.06
CA GLY A 9 52.29 -49.37 6.26
C GLY A 9 51.49 -50.23 5.29
N ARG A 10 50.17 -50.07 5.29
CA ARG A 10 49.32 -50.39 4.14
C ARG A 10 48.34 -49.24 3.93
N GLU A 11 48.69 -48.37 2.98
CA GLU A 11 47.71 -47.52 2.33
C GLU A 11 46.68 -48.42 1.63
N GLY A 12 45.51 -48.57 2.25
CA GLY A 12 44.32 -49.06 1.58
C GLY A 12 43.53 -47.87 1.01
N PRO A 13 42.94 -47.96 -0.19
CA PRO A 13 42.10 -46.89 -0.71
C PRO A 13 40.93 -46.69 0.24
N SER A 14 40.82 -45.50 0.85
CA SER A 14 39.77 -45.15 1.80
C SER A 14 38.43 -44.99 1.06
N THR A 15 37.78 -46.12 0.78
CA THR A 15 36.40 -46.13 0.26
C THR A 15 35.49 -45.50 1.30
N ALA A 16 35.16 -44.22 1.10
CA ALA A 16 34.27 -43.48 1.97
C ALA A 16 32.96 -44.27 2.17
N PRO A 17 32.43 -44.37 3.42
CA PRO A 17 31.28 -45.22 3.70
C PRO A 17 30.11 -44.86 2.80
N GLU A 18 29.41 -45.87 2.26
CA GLU A 18 28.33 -45.66 1.31
C GLU A 18 27.27 -44.71 1.89
N ASN A 19 26.77 -43.80 1.05
CA ASN A 19 25.84 -42.72 1.43
C ASN A 19 26.42 -41.62 2.35
N SER A 20 27.70 -41.66 2.74
CA SER A 20 28.36 -40.50 3.36
C SER A 20 28.32 -39.27 2.44
N LEU A 21 28.40 -38.07 3.02
CA LEU A 21 28.31 -36.83 2.25
C LEU A 21 29.41 -36.73 1.18
N THR A 22 30.64 -37.05 1.56
CA THR A 22 31.81 -37.12 0.65
C THR A 22 31.60 -38.11 -0.49
N TRP A 23 31.07 -39.30 -0.20
CA TRP A 23 30.72 -40.31 -1.23
C TRP A 23 29.65 -39.77 -2.19
N CYS A 24 28.60 -39.14 -1.65
CA CYS A 24 27.53 -38.58 -2.47
C CYS A 24 28.04 -37.47 -3.40
N LEU A 25 28.90 -36.57 -2.90
CA LEU A 25 29.48 -35.48 -3.68
C LEU A 25 30.39 -36.00 -4.81
N ALA A 26 31.21 -37.02 -4.55
CA ALA A 26 32.05 -37.66 -5.56
C ALA A 26 31.23 -38.33 -6.69
N HIS A 27 30.04 -38.83 -6.39
CA HIS A 27 29.11 -39.39 -7.37
C HIS A 27 28.21 -38.36 -8.05
N LEU A 28 28.11 -37.13 -7.51
CA LEU A 28 27.43 -36.00 -8.13
C LEU A 28 28.37 -35.28 -9.13
N SER A 29 29.63 -35.06 -8.74
CA SER A 29 30.62 -34.35 -9.56
C SER A 29 31.15 -35.13 -10.77
N LYS A 30 31.10 -36.47 -10.74
CA LYS A 30 31.51 -37.32 -11.89
C LYS A 30 30.74 -37.04 -13.19
N ALA A 31 29.54 -36.46 -13.12
CA ALA A 31 28.79 -36.05 -14.30
C ALA A 31 29.47 -34.89 -15.07
N ARG A 32 30.24 -34.04 -14.38
CA ARG A 32 30.95 -32.90 -14.99
C ARG A 32 32.12 -33.34 -15.87
N GLN A 33 32.89 -34.34 -15.42
CA GLN A 33 34.10 -34.81 -16.13
C GLN A 33 33.83 -35.44 -17.50
N VAL A 34 32.60 -35.93 -17.73
CA VAL A 34 32.18 -36.49 -19.03
C VAL A 34 31.86 -35.39 -20.05
N ALA A 35 31.46 -34.20 -19.59
CA ALA A 35 31.11 -33.07 -20.45
C ALA A 35 32.33 -32.20 -20.82
N GLU A 36 33.30 -32.04 -19.92
CA GLU A 36 34.48 -31.19 -20.13
C GLU A 36 35.59 -31.85 -20.97
N ASN A 37 35.49 -33.15 -21.29
CA ASN A 37 36.55 -33.86 -22.00
C ASN A 37 36.04 -34.74 -23.16
N PRO A 38 35.66 -34.15 -24.32
CA PRO A 38 35.09 -34.90 -25.47
C PRO A 38 36.10 -35.77 -26.23
N GLY A 39 37.38 -35.76 -25.84
CA GLY A 39 38.51 -35.97 -26.73
C GLY A 39 39.39 -37.18 -26.44
N GLN A 40 38.87 -38.33 -25.99
CA GLN A 40 39.63 -39.59 -26.02
C GLN A 40 38.73 -40.84 -25.96
N GLY A 41 38.94 -41.78 -26.90
CA GLY A 41 38.37 -43.14 -26.82
C GLY A 41 37.29 -43.50 -27.84
N LYS A 42 37.62 -43.57 -29.15
CA LYS A 42 36.85 -44.40 -30.10
C LYS A 42 37.20 -45.89 -29.92
N ALA A 43 36.71 -46.49 -28.85
CA ALA A 43 36.68 -47.95 -28.64
C ALA A 43 35.55 -48.32 -27.66
N GLU A 44 35.01 -49.55 -27.78
CA GLU A 44 34.04 -50.16 -26.85
C GLU A 44 32.65 -49.50 -26.71
N GLN A 45 31.84 -49.58 -27.78
CA GLN A 45 30.42 -49.19 -27.76
C GLN A 45 29.52 -50.06 -26.83
N GLY A 46 30.06 -51.14 -26.25
CA GLY A 46 29.36 -52.00 -25.28
C GLY A 46 29.61 -51.60 -23.83
N ALA A 47 30.87 -51.56 -23.39
CA ALA A 47 31.26 -51.28 -22.00
C ALA A 47 30.88 -49.85 -21.55
N GLY A 48 30.98 -48.87 -22.45
CA GLY A 48 30.58 -47.48 -22.16
C GLY A 48 29.11 -47.33 -21.74
N LYS A 49 28.20 -48.12 -22.34
CA LYS A 49 26.76 -48.10 -21.98
C LYS A 49 26.47 -48.70 -20.60
N GLU A 50 27.17 -49.77 -20.21
CA GLU A 50 27.06 -50.32 -18.86
C GLU A 50 27.65 -49.37 -17.81
N MET A 51 28.81 -48.77 -18.10
CA MET A 51 29.46 -47.85 -17.17
C MET A 51 28.66 -46.56 -16.96
N ASP A 52 28.06 -46.00 -18.01
CA ASP A 52 27.11 -44.89 -17.92
C ASP A 52 25.85 -45.28 -17.11
N LYS A 53 25.24 -46.44 -17.39
CA LYS A 53 24.09 -46.95 -16.63
C LYS A 53 24.41 -47.10 -15.13
N LYS A 54 25.58 -47.63 -14.79
CA LYS A 54 26.06 -47.77 -13.40
C LYS A 54 26.31 -46.40 -12.76
N SER A 55 26.91 -45.46 -13.50
CA SER A 55 27.13 -44.07 -13.07
C SER A 55 25.81 -43.37 -12.72
N ARG A 56 24.81 -43.43 -13.62
CA ARG A 56 23.46 -42.84 -13.38
C ARG A 56 22.76 -43.45 -12.16
N VAL A 57 22.91 -44.75 -11.92
CA VAL A 57 22.37 -45.41 -10.71
C VAL A 57 23.06 -44.91 -9.44
N SER A 58 24.38 -44.75 -9.45
CA SER A 58 25.13 -44.18 -8.31
C SER A 58 24.78 -42.70 -8.07
N GLN A 59 24.65 -41.90 -9.13
CA GLN A 59 24.23 -40.49 -9.03
C GLN A 59 22.81 -40.37 -8.45
N TRP A 60 21.88 -41.23 -8.89
CA TRP A 60 20.53 -41.29 -8.31
C TRP A 60 20.56 -41.65 -6.83
N ARG A 61 21.34 -42.67 -6.43
CA ARG A 61 21.52 -43.05 -5.01
C ARG A 61 22.11 -41.92 -4.19
N ALA A 62 23.14 -41.24 -4.69
CA ALA A 62 23.76 -40.09 -4.05
C ALA A 62 22.77 -38.94 -3.83
N LEU A 63 21.97 -38.59 -4.85
CA LEU A 63 20.91 -37.57 -4.71
C LEU A 63 19.83 -37.98 -3.70
N VAL A 64 19.44 -39.26 -3.67
CA VAL A 64 18.47 -39.76 -2.68
C VAL A 64 19.04 -39.60 -1.27
N ALA A 65 20.28 -40.05 -1.04
CA ALA A 65 20.97 -39.92 0.24
C ALA A 65 21.16 -38.46 0.67
N ILE A 66 21.61 -37.57 -0.22
CA ILE A 66 21.69 -36.12 0.03
C ILE A 66 20.33 -35.61 0.51
N ARG A 67 19.24 -35.89 -0.22
CA ARG A 67 17.91 -35.43 0.19
C ARG A 67 17.48 -35.99 1.54
N THR A 68 17.58 -37.31 1.76
CA THR A 68 16.93 -37.97 2.91
C THR A 68 17.77 -38.04 4.18
N GLN A 69 19.10 -38.06 4.07
CA GLN A 69 20.02 -38.23 5.20
C GLN A 69 20.78 -36.93 5.54
N HIS A 70 21.06 -36.07 4.55
CA HIS A 70 21.91 -34.89 4.76
C HIS A 70 21.17 -33.55 4.73
N ILE A 71 19.99 -33.46 4.10
CA ILE A 71 19.27 -32.18 3.90
C ILE A 71 17.89 -32.13 4.56
N LYS A 72 17.16 -33.26 4.65
CA LYS A 72 15.80 -33.26 5.21
C LYS A 72 15.81 -33.09 6.73
N GLY A 73 15.42 -31.89 7.19
CA GLY A 73 15.15 -31.61 8.60
C GLY A 73 16.36 -31.19 9.44
N ASP A 74 17.57 -31.17 8.86
CA ASP A 74 18.80 -30.75 9.54
C ASP A 74 19.40 -29.48 8.89
N LYS A 75 19.33 -28.34 9.59
CA LYS A 75 19.99 -27.10 9.16
C LYS A 75 21.51 -27.23 9.14
N ALA A 76 22.10 -27.95 10.09
CA ALA A 76 23.54 -28.20 10.09
C ALA A 76 23.96 -29.11 8.93
N GLY A 77 23.05 -29.98 8.47
CA GLY A 77 23.23 -30.81 7.27
C GLY A 77 23.29 -29.99 5.97
N ILE A 78 22.41 -29.00 5.83
CA ILE A 78 22.48 -28.00 4.75
C ILE A 78 23.82 -27.26 4.80
N ALA A 79 24.21 -26.76 5.98
CA ALA A 79 25.48 -26.05 6.17
C ALA A 79 26.70 -26.94 5.84
N ARG A 80 26.70 -28.23 6.20
CA ARG A 80 27.76 -29.20 5.84
C ARG A 80 27.82 -29.45 4.32
N PHE A 81 26.67 -29.61 3.66
CA PHE A 81 26.61 -29.80 2.20
C PHE A 81 27.12 -28.56 1.45
N ARG A 82 26.76 -27.36 1.92
CA ARG A 82 27.28 -26.08 1.41
C ARG A 82 28.79 -25.95 1.63
N ALA A 83 29.27 -26.16 2.85
CA ALA A 83 30.69 -26.05 3.19
C ALA A 83 31.60 -27.05 2.44
N GLN A 84 31.06 -28.19 1.98
CA GLN A 84 31.76 -29.14 1.12
C GLN A 84 31.57 -28.86 -0.39
N GLY A 85 31.08 -27.68 -0.77
CA GLY A 85 30.93 -27.25 -2.17
C GLY A 85 29.78 -27.94 -2.93
N GLY A 86 28.85 -28.60 -2.24
CA GLY A 86 27.81 -29.43 -2.86
C GLY A 86 26.80 -28.68 -3.74
N LEU A 87 26.70 -27.36 -3.59
CA LEU A 87 25.82 -26.53 -4.41
C LEU A 87 26.26 -26.47 -5.88
N ARG A 88 27.57 -26.48 -6.19
CA ARG A 88 28.03 -26.34 -7.58
C ARG A 88 27.67 -27.56 -8.44
N PRO A 89 28.00 -28.80 -8.06
CA PRO A 89 27.62 -29.97 -8.84
C PRO A 89 26.10 -30.17 -8.94
N LEU A 90 25.33 -29.66 -7.96
CA LEU A 90 23.87 -29.67 -8.00
C LEU A 90 23.32 -28.68 -9.05
N LEU A 91 23.88 -27.48 -9.16
CA LEU A 91 23.50 -26.49 -10.17
C LEU A 91 23.94 -26.92 -11.58
N ASP A 92 25.16 -27.46 -11.73
CA ASP A 92 25.66 -28.00 -13.00
C ASP A 92 24.72 -29.11 -13.53
N LEU A 93 24.19 -29.96 -12.64
CA LEU A 93 23.22 -31.00 -12.97
C LEU A 93 21.85 -30.45 -13.41
N LEU A 94 21.40 -29.33 -12.86
CA LEU A 94 20.16 -28.66 -13.27
C LEU A 94 20.29 -27.96 -14.63
N GLN A 95 21.49 -27.49 -14.96
CA GLN A 95 21.77 -26.82 -16.23
C GLN A 95 21.79 -27.80 -17.42
N HIS A 96 22.09 -29.08 -17.17
CA HIS A 96 22.23 -30.12 -18.20
C HIS A 96 20.90 -30.42 -18.91
N PRO A 97 20.81 -30.27 -20.25
CA PRO A 97 19.54 -30.38 -20.98
C PRO A 97 18.94 -31.80 -20.93
N ASP A 98 19.75 -32.84 -21.10
CA ASP A 98 19.27 -34.24 -21.10
C ASP A 98 19.11 -34.85 -19.69
N CYS A 99 18.99 -34.01 -18.65
CA CYS A 99 18.79 -34.49 -17.29
C CYS A 99 17.43 -35.19 -17.15
N SER A 100 17.44 -36.49 -16.83
CA SER A 100 16.20 -37.26 -16.70
C SER A 100 15.24 -36.64 -15.68
N ARG A 101 13.93 -36.61 -15.98
CA ARG A 101 12.90 -36.00 -15.12
C ARG A 101 13.03 -36.37 -13.64
N LYS A 102 13.28 -37.64 -13.33
CA LYS A 102 13.45 -38.12 -11.94
C LYS A 102 14.61 -37.39 -11.24
N VAL A 103 15.77 -37.32 -11.90
CA VAL A 103 16.98 -36.66 -11.40
C VAL A 103 16.75 -35.16 -11.26
N LEU A 104 16.10 -34.52 -12.25
CA LEU A 104 15.73 -33.10 -12.23
C LEU A 104 14.79 -32.77 -11.06
N ASP A 105 13.68 -33.52 -10.91
CA ASP A 105 12.75 -33.40 -9.79
C ASP A 105 13.45 -33.55 -8.43
N LEU A 106 14.39 -34.48 -8.32
CA LEU A 106 15.13 -34.71 -7.07
C LEU A 106 16.14 -33.60 -6.79
N ALA A 107 16.88 -33.14 -7.79
CA ALA A 107 17.84 -32.05 -7.67
C ALA A 107 17.16 -30.71 -7.28
N LEU A 108 16.04 -30.37 -7.92
CA LEU A 108 15.21 -29.21 -7.54
C LEU A 108 14.61 -29.35 -6.13
N SER A 109 14.26 -30.58 -5.73
CA SER A 109 13.79 -30.86 -4.38
C SER A 109 14.88 -30.63 -3.32
N ILE A 110 16.14 -30.97 -3.63
CA ILE A 110 17.31 -30.71 -2.77
C ILE A 110 17.57 -29.22 -2.72
N LEU A 111 17.76 -28.56 -3.87
CA LEU A 111 18.08 -27.13 -3.96
C LEU A 111 17.04 -26.28 -3.21
N GLY A 112 15.75 -26.51 -3.45
CA GLY A 112 14.68 -25.80 -2.75
C GLY A 112 14.64 -26.07 -1.23
N ASN A 113 15.15 -27.21 -0.75
CA ASN A 113 15.31 -27.42 0.70
C ASN A 113 16.54 -26.65 1.23
N CYS A 114 17.67 -26.68 0.53
CA CYS A 114 18.87 -25.95 0.92
C CYS A 114 18.60 -24.42 0.98
N CYS A 115 17.85 -23.86 0.02
CA CYS A 115 17.46 -22.44 0.01
C CYS A 115 16.55 -21.99 1.16
N THR A 116 16.17 -22.87 2.10
CA THR A 116 15.56 -22.44 3.37
C THR A 116 16.58 -21.77 4.32
N GLU A 117 17.87 -22.06 4.14
CA GLU A 117 19.00 -21.38 4.82
C GLU A 117 19.39 -20.09 4.08
N LEU A 118 19.61 -19.00 4.82
CA LEU A 118 19.96 -17.67 4.31
C LEU A 118 21.27 -17.68 3.49
N GLU A 119 22.29 -18.30 4.04
CA GLU A 119 23.64 -18.34 3.49
C GLU A 119 23.67 -19.17 2.20
N THR A 120 22.93 -20.27 2.14
CA THR A 120 22.69 -21.00 0.89
C THR A 120 22.02 -20.12 -0.16
N ARG A 121 20.98 -19.32 0.17
CA ARG A 121 20.36 -18.42 -0.83
C ARG A 121 21.39 -17.48 -1.46
N ARG A 122 22.18 -16.80 -0.62
CA ARG A 122 23.25 -15.89 -1.06
C ARG A 122 24.33 -16.58 -1.89
N GLU A 123 24.61 -17.85 -1.63
CA GLU A 123 25.56 -18.63 -2.43
C GLU A 123 24.98 -19.04 -3.78
N VAL A 124 23.74 -19.53 -3.82
CA VAL A 124 23.04 -19.88 -5.06
C VAL A 124 22.85 -18.66 -5.97
N CYS A 125 22.55 -17.47 -5.42
CA CYS A 125 22.50 -16.22 -6.20
C CYS A 125 23.86 -15.88 -6.84
N ARG A 126 24.95 -15.91 -6.06
CA ARG A 126 26.33 -15.68 -6.56
C ARG A 126 26.79 -16.68 -7.62
N MET A 127 26.13 -17.84 -7.70
CA MET A 127 26.44 -18.93 -8.64
C MET A 127 25.49 -18.96 -9.85
N ASP A 128 24.75 -17.87 -10.10
CA ASP A 128 23.78 -17.72 -11.19
C ASP A 128 22.60 -18.72 -11.15
N GLY A 129 22.31 -19.27 -9.97
CA GLY A 129 21.29 -20.30 -9.79
C GLY A 129 19.86 -19.85 -10.12
N ILE A 130 19.59 -18.54 -10.12
CA ILE A 130 18.29 -17.98 -10.52
C ILE A 130 18.09 -18.11 -12.04
N ASN A 131 19.08 -17.74 -12.85
CA ASN A 131 18.99 -17.93 -14.31
C ASN A 131 18.90 -19.42 -14.67
N ILE A 132 19.65 -20.30 -13.99
CA ILE A 132 19.53 -21.75 -14.15
C ILE A 132 18.10 -22.23 -13.86
N LEU A 133 17.48 -21.80 -12.77
CA LEU A 133 16.10 -22.16 -12.41
C LEU A 133 15.05 -21.62 -13.40
N VAL A 134 15.25 -20.40 -13.89
CA VAL A 134 14.39 -19.77 -14.92
C VAL A 134 14.51 -20.52 -16.26
N GLU A 135 15.71 -20.92 -16.66
CA GLU A 135 15.94 -21.75 -17.84
C GLU A 135 15.33 -23.15 -17.71
N VAL A 136 15.43 -23.77 -16.52
CA VAL A 136 14.73 -25.03 -16.22
C VAL A 136 13.21 -24.86 -16.36
N LEU A 137 12.62 -23.76 -15.87
CA LEU A 137 11.19 -23.47 -16.04
C LEU A 137 10.81 -23.32 -17.53
N LYS A 138 11.54 -22.50 -18.30
CA LYS A 138 11.30 -22.28 -19.75
C LYS A 138 11.33 -23.59 -20.55
N ARG A 139 12.28 -24.48 -20.25
CA ARG A 139 12.46 -25.76 -20.96
C ARG A 139 11.41 -26.81 -20.57
N ASN A 140 10.78 -26.68 -19.41
CA ASN A 140 9.92 -27.71 -18.81
C ASN A 140 8.49 -27.21 -18.52
N VAL A 141 7.98 -26.28 -19.34
CA VAL A 141 6.64 -25.64 -19.18
C VAL A 141 5.44 -26.60 -19.09
N ALA A 142 5.58 -27.85 -19.52
CA ALA A 142 4.55 -28.88 -19.43
C ALA A 142 4.70 -29.85 -18.23
N LEU A 143 5.77 -29.74 -17.43
CA LEU A 143 6.08 -30.68 -16.35
C LEU A 143 5.74 -30.08 -14.98
N GLU A 144 4.48 -30.23 -14.55
CA GLU A 144 3.94 -29.71 -13.28
C GLU A 144 4.84 -29.94 -12.06
N THR A 145 5.46 -31.13 -11.96
CA THR A 145 6.33 -31.47 -10.83
C THR A 145 7.65 -30.70 -10.83
N VAL A 146 8.17 -30.36 -12.02
CA VAL A 146 9.35 -29.50 -12.23
C VAL A 146 8.96 -28.05 -11.96
N LEU A 147 7.82 -27.60 -12.50
CA LEU A 147 7.26 -26.26 -12.28
C LEU A 147 7.09 -25.95 -10.78
N ASN A 148 6.41 -26.83 -10.04
CA ASN A 148 6.19 -26.66 -8.59
C ASN A 148 7.51 -26.55 -7.83
N ARG A 149 8.47 -27.45 -8.10
CA ARG A 149 9.76 -27.47 -7.39
C ARG A 149 10.64 -26.27 -7.72
N SER A 150 10.66 -25.83 -8.98
CA SER A 150 11.38 -24.63 -9.41
C SER A 150 10.73 -23.36 -8.87
N ALA A 151 9.40 -23.22 -8.92
CA ALA A 151 8.68 -22.10 -8.32
C ALA A 151 8.90 -22.03 -6.79
N ARG A 152 8.93 -23.18 -6.12
CA ARG A 152 9.26 -23.27 -4.69
C ARG A 152 10.69 -22.82 -4.39
N ALA A 153 11.66 -23.20 -5.24
CA ALA A 153 13.06 -22.81 -5.09
C ALA A 153 13.27 -21.32 -5.37
N LEU A 154 12.71 -20.78 -6.46
CA LEU A 154 12.71 -19.34 -6.76
C LEU A 154 12.03 -18.53 -5.66
N GLY A 155 10.86 -18.98 -5.16
CA GLY A 155 10.18 -18.32 -4.06
C GLY A 155 10.95 -18.34 -2.73
N ASN A 156 11.79 -19.36 -2.50
CA ASN A 156 12.72 -19.32 -1.37
C ASN A 156 13.85 -18.30 -1.63
N LEU A 157 14.46 -18.29 -2.83
CA LEU A 157 15.53 -17.34 -3.19
C LEU A 157 15.06 -15.87 -3.14
N ALA A 158 13.82 -15.60 -3.57
CA ALA A 158 13.19 -14.28 -3.54
C ALA A 158 12.91 -13.73 -2.12
N MET A 159 13.13 -14.51 -1.06
CA MET A 159 13.04 -14.01 0.32
C MET A 159 14.09 -12.95 0.65
N GLU A 160 15.17 -12.85 -0.13
CA GLU A 160 16.14 -11.76 -0.06
C GLU A 160 15.88 -10.74 -1.18
N ALA A 161 16.01 -9.44 -0.91
CA ALA A 161 15.80 -8.39 -1.91
C ALA A 161 16.68 -8.53 -3.18
N GLU A 162 17.94 -8.97 -3.02
CA GLU A 162 18.84 -9.31 -4.14
C GLU A 162 18.27 -10.45 -4.99
N GLY A 163 17.76 -11.50 -4.34
CA GLY A 163 17.10 -12.62 -5.01
C GLY A 163 15.81 -12.20 -5.72
N SER A 164 15.01 -11.32 -5.10
CA SER A 164 13.82 -10.72 -5.71
C SER A 164 14.19 -9.98 -7.01
N ALA A 165 15.15 -9.05 -6.94
CA ALA A 165 15.62 -8.29 -8.09
C ALA A 165 16.15 -9.17 -9.23
N LEU A 166 16.94 -10.20 -8.91
CA LEU A 166 17.47 -11.15 -9.90
C LEU A 166 16.36 -12.00 -10.57
N VAL A 167 15.29 -12.38 -9.84
CA VAL A 167 14.15 -13.11 -10.42
C VAL A 167 13.34 -12.22 -11.36
N HIS A 168 13.18 -10.93 -11.03
CA HIS A 168 12.59 -9.94 -11.95
C HIS A 168 13.45 -9.79 -13.22
N SER A 169 14.76 -9.54 -13.09
CA SER A 169 15.64 -9.31 -14.25
C SER A 169 15.84 -10.55 -15.13
N ALA A 170 15.82 -11.76 -14.57
CA ALA A 170 15.90 -13.01 -15.33
C ALA A 170 14.63 -13.33 -16.15
N GLY A 171 13.52 -12.60 -15.92
CA GLY A 171 12.23 -12.91 -16.54
C GLY A 171 11.51 -14.09 -15.88
N GLY A 172 11.66 -14.26 -14.55
CA GLY A 172 10.99 -15.31 -13.80
C GLY A 172 9.49 -15.08 -13.58
N VAL A 173 9.04 -13.83 -13.55
CA VAL A 173 7.62 -13.47 -13.27
C VAL A 173 6.63 -14.08 -14.27
N PRO A 174 6.79 -13.98 -15.60
CA PRO A 174 5.87 -14.59 -16.56
C PRO A 174 5.73 -16.11 -16.40
N LEU A 175 6.81 -16.79 -15.99
CA LEU A 175 6.82 -18.24 -15.77
C LEU A 175 6.08 -18.61 -14.47
N LEU A 176 6.19 -17.79 -13.43
CA LEU A 176 5.40 -17.95 -12.20
C LEU A 176 3.91 -17.67 -12.46
N LEU A 177 3.57 -16.72 -13.34
CA LEU A 177 2.19 -16.48 -13.76
C LEU A 177 1.62 -17.65 -14.58
N LEU A 178 2.41 -18.24 -15.48
CA LEU A 178 2.03 -19.47 -16.19
C LEU A 178 1.71 -20.63 -15.22
N CYS A 179 2.50 -20.79 -14.15
CA CYS A 179 2.23 -21.75 -13.08
C CYS A 179 0.88 -21.53 -12.35
N LEU A 180 0.36 -20.28 -12.31
CA LEU A 180 -0.99 -20.00 -11.82
C LEU A 180 -2.04 -20.40 -12.87
N SER A 181 -1.88 -19.95 -14.11
CA SER A 181 -2.86 -20.16 -15.19
C SER A 181 -3.15 -21.64 -15.48
N LEU A 182 -2.14 -22.49 -15.41
CA LEU A 182 -2.29 -23.95 -15.56
C LEU A 182 -3.20 -24.59 -14.50
N SER A 183 -3.39 -23.92 -13.36
CA SER A 183 -4.23 -24.33 -12.24
C SER A 183 -5.65 -23.76 -12.29
N SER A 184 -5.90 -22.72 -13.09
CA SER A 184 -7.22 -22.07 -13.24
C SER A 184 -8.09 -22.69 -14.34
N ALA A 185 -7.55 -23.60 -15.15
CA ALA A 185 -8.31 -24.26 -16.21
C ALA A 185 -9.34 -25.24 -15.61
N PRO A 186 -10.62 -25.20 -16.03
CA PRO A 186 -11.61 -26.17 -15.58
C PRO A 186 -11.17 -27.57 -15.99
N SER A 187 -10.94 -28.41 -14.98
CA SER A 187 -10.94 -29.85 -15.19
C SER A 187 -12.36 -30.28 -15.58
N SER A 188 -12.48 -31.37 -16.35
CA SER A 188 -13.73 -31.94 -16.88
C SER A 188 -14.90 -31.88 -15.87
N PRO A 189 -16.19 -31.74 -16.29
CA PRO A 189 -17.31 -31.38 -15.41
C PRO A 189 -17.51 -32.14 -14.09
N ASN A 190 -16.91 -33.33 -13.94
CA ASN A 190 -16.96 -34.17 -12.72
C ASN A 190 -15.58 -34.37 -12.04
N GLY A 191 -14.55 -33.58 -12.36
CA GLY A 191 -13.18 -33.76 -11.87
C GLY A 191 -12.64 -32.54 -11.10
N SER A 192 -12.16 -32.76 -9.88
CA SER A 192 -11.35 -31.77 -9.17
C SER A 192 -9.99 -31.59 -9.86
N ALA A 193 -9.42 -30.39 -9.77
CA ALA A 193 -8.12 -30.11 -10.37
C ALA A 193 -7.02 -31.03 -9.79
N PRO A 194 -6.13 -31.60 -10.61
CA PRO A 194 -5.02 -32.43 -10.15
C PRO A 194 -4.24 -31.76 -9.01
N LYS A 195 -4.03 -32.50 -7.92
CA LYS A 195 -3.40 -31.98 -6.70
C LYS A 195 -2.06 -31.28 -6.96
N ASP A 196 -1.25 -31.82 -7.86
CA ASP A 196 0.08 -31.29 -8.22
C ASP A 196 0.01 -29.88 -8.84
N LYS A 197 -1.05 -29.56 -9.61
CA LYS A 197 -1.30 -28.21 -10.14
C LYS A 197 -1.60 -27.20 -9.04
N LEU A 198 -2.39 -27.61 -8.05
CA LEU A 198 -2.78 -26.77 -6.91
C LEU A 198 -1.56 -26.47 -6.01
N GLU A 199 -0.70 -27.47 -5.79
CA GLU A 199 0.58 -27.27 -5.09
C GLU A 199 1.54 -26.37 -5.90
N CYS A 200 1.58 -26.50 -7.23
CA CYS A 200 2.36 -25.64 -8.12
C CYS A 200 1.91 -24.17 -8.03
N ALA A 201 0.60 -23.90 -8.14
CA ALA A 201 0.05 -22.56 -8.01
C ALA A 201 0.29 -21.97 -6.62
N GLN A 202 0.23 -22.78 -5.56
CA GLN A 202 0.53 -22.33 -4.20
C GLN A 202 2.01 -21.91 -4.06
N SER A 203 2.93 -22.70 -4.61
CA SER A 203 4.36 -22.36 -4.67
C SER A 203 4.61 -21.07 -5.46
N ALA A 204 3.94 -20.89 -6.60
CA ALA A 204 4.07 -19.71 -7.45
C ALA A 204 3.48 -18.45 -6.81
N ALA A 205 2.28 -18.51 -6.22
CA ALA A 205 1.68 -17.40 -5.48
C ALA A 205 2.59 -16.95 -4.33
N ARG A 206 3.14 -17.90 -3.56
CA ARG A 206 4.10 -17.60 -2.49
C ARG A 206 5.40 -16.97 -3.03
N ALA A 207 5.86 -17.35 -4.22
CA ALA A 207 7.01 -16.67 -4.85
C ALA A 207 6.65 -15.23 -5.22
N LEU A 208 5.50 -15.00 -5.85
CA LEU A 208 5.00 -13.67 -6.24
C LEU A 208 4.81 -12.74 -5.02
N LEU A 209 4.44 -13.28 -3.85
CA LEU A 209 4.41 -12.53 -2.58
C LEU A 209 5.79 -11.98 -2.20
N TYR A 210 6.85 -12.78 -2.28
CA TYR A 210 8.20 -12.30 -1.97
C TYR A 210 8.75 -11.36 -3.05
N LEU A 211 8.29 -11.50 -4.29
CA LEU A 211 8.60 -10.58 -5.40
C LEU A 211 7.84 -9.25 -5.33
N ALA A 212 6.97 -9.04 -4.34
CA ALA A 212 6.18 -7.81 -4.12
C ALA A 212 6.82 -6.86 -3.08
N ASP A 213 8.09 -7.10 -2.73
CA ASP A 213 8.84 -6.45 -1.65
C ASP A 213 8.99 -4.93 -1.79
N THR A 214 9.15 -4.41 -3.01
CA THR A 214 9.28 -2.96 -3.28
C THR A 214 8.08 -2.37 -4.04
N PRO A 215 7.79 -1.05 -3.93
CA PRO A 215 6.73 -0.41 -4.70
C PRO A 215 6.89 -0.59 -6.22
N SER A 216 8.12 -0.49 -6.73
CA SER A 216 8.45 -0.71 -8.14
C SER A 216 8.18 -2.14 -8.58
N ASN A 217 8.53 -3.12 -7.73
CA ASN A 217 8.26 -4.53 -8.01
C ASN A 217 6.75 -4.82 -7.97
N ARG A 218 6.00 -4.24 -7.03
CA ARG A 218 4.52 -4.33 -7.03
C ARG A 218 3.92 -3.78 -8.32
N LEU A 219 4.38 -2.62 -8.79
CA LEU A 219 3.94 -2.07 -10.07
C LEU A 219 4.26 -3.00 -11.25
N SER A 220 5.47 -3.56 -11.31
CA SER A 220 5.88 -4.56 -12.32
C SER A 220 4.99 -5.82 -12.31
N LEU A 221 4.65 -6.34 -11.12
CA LEU A 221 3.73 -7.48 -11.00
C LEU A 221 2.31 -7.10 -11.42
N LEU A 222 1.83 -5.91 -11.08
CA LEU A 222 0.51 -5.40 -11.45
C LEU A 222 0.37 -5.28 -12.97
N THR A 223 1.32 -4.65 -13.67
CA THR A 223 1.29 -4.48 -15.13
C THR A 223 1.38 -5.80 -15.90
N GLN A 224 1.96 -6.84 -15.29
CA GLN A 224 1.99 -8.20 -15.84
C GLN A 224 0.70 -9.01 -15.57
N GLY A 225 -0.35 -8.40 -14.98
CA GLY A 225 -1.64 -9.03 -14.77
C GLY A 225 -1.72 -9.95 -13.54
N THR A 226 -0.81 -9.81 -12.56
CA THR A 226 -0.74 -10.72 -11.40
C THR A 226 -2.05 -10.75 -10.60
N LEU A 227 -2.77 -9.62 -10.46
CA LEU A 227 -4.08 -9.61 -9.79
C LEU A 227 -5.12 -10.47 -10.53
N TYR A 228 -5.16 -10.41 -11.86
CA TYR A 228 -6.09 -11.19 -12.69
C TYR A 228 -5.81 -12.70 -12.56
N ALA A 229 -4.54 -13.10 -12.52
CA ALA A 229 -4.15 -14.49 -12.32
C ALA A 229 -4.45 -15.03 -10.90
N LEU A 230 -4.41 -14.17 -9.88
CA LEU A 230 -4.63 -14.56 -8.48
C LEU A 230 -6.10 -14.51 -8.04
N ALA A 231 -6.92 -13.62 -8.62
CA ALA A 231 -8.30 -13.40 -8.18
C ALA A 231 -9.18 -14.67 -8.18
N PRO A 232 -9.12 -15.59 -9.18
CA PRO A 232 -9.87 -16.84 -9.11
C PRO A 232 -9.41 -17.77 -7.97
N LEU A 233 -8.14 -17.72 -7.56
CA LEU A 233 -7.52 -18.70 -6.67
C LEU A 233 -7.84 -18.48 -5.17
N VAL A 234 -8.59 -17.43 -4.82
CA VAL A 234 -9.12 -17.22 -3.47
C VAL A 234 -10.55 -17.77 -3.28
N ALA A 235 -11.20 -18.18 -4.37
CA ALA A 235 -12.56 -18.72 -4.38
C ALA A 235 -12.69 -20.01 -3.52
N PRO A 236 -13.87 -20.28 -2.91
CA PRO A 236 -14.02 -21.29 -1.86
C PRO A 236 -13.74 -22.74 -2.29
N GLU A 237 -13.86 -23.06 -3.58
CA GLU A 237 -13.57 -24.37 -4.16
C GLU A 237 -12.09 -24.78 -4.09
N TYR A 238 -11.17 -23.82 -3.92
CA TYR A 238 -9.73 -24.09 -3.86
C TYR A 238 -9.26 -24.49 -2.44
N PRO A 239 -8.20 -25.30 -2.31
CA PRO A 239 -7.66 -25.68 -1.00
C PRO A 239 -7.22 -24.48 -0.15
N GLN A 240 -7.48 -24.54 1.16
CA GLN A 240 -7.13 -23.50 2.14
C GLN A 240 -5.67 -23.00 2.03
N PRO A 241 -4.64 -23.84 1.80
CA PRO A 241 -3.25 -23.37 1.66
C PRO A 241 -3.01 -22.51 0.41
N LEU A 242 -3.65 -22.84 -0.73
CA LEU A 242 -3.60 -22.08 -1.97
C LEU A 242 -4.32 -20.73 -1.80
N ARG A 243 -5.57 -20.75 -1.30
CA ARG A 243 -6.36 -19.55 -1.00
C ARG A 243 -5.60 -18.59 -0.07
N ARG A 244 -4.93 -19.12 0.97
CA ARG A 244 -4.08 -18.34 1.89
C ARG A 244 -2.88 -17.69 1.18
N ALA A 245 -2.20 -18.41 0.29
CA ALA A 245 -1.07 -17.87 -0.47
C ALA A 245 -1.51 -16.78 -1.44
N ALA A 246 -2.59 -17.04 -2.20
CA ALA A 246 -3.17 -16.06 -3.11
C ALA A 246 -3.63 -14.79 -2.38
N LEU A 247 -4.42 -14.92 -1.31
CA LEU A 247 -4.92 -13.76 -0.55
C LEU A 247 -3.79 -12.93 0.08
N ARG A 248 -2.74 -13.56 0.62
CA ARG A 248 -1.56 -12.83 1.12
C ARG A 248 -0.84 -12.05 0.01
N THR A 249 -0.76 -12.63 -1.19
CA THR A 249 -0.16 -11.98 -2.35
C THR A 249 -0.99 -10.78 -2.82
N LEU A 250 -2.32 -10.93 -2.87
CA LEU A 250 -3.26 -9.82 -3.14
C LEU A 250 -3.14 -8.70 -2.10
N HIS A 251 -2.97 -9.06 -0.82
CA HIS A 251 -2.78 -8.10 0.26
C HIS A 251 -1.51 -7.26 0.06
N GLU A 252 -0.36 -7.90 -0.22
CA GLU A 252 0.89 -7.17 -0.45
C GLU A 252 0.83 -6.35 -1.75
N LEU A 253 0.31 -6.90 -2.85
CA LEU A 253 0.17 -6.17 -4.13
C LEU A 253 -0.68 -4.90 -4.03
N THR A 254 -1.67 -4.88 -3.13
CA THR A 254 -2.52 -3.71 -2.87
C THR A 254 -1.91 -2.74 -1.84
N ARG A 255 -0.79 -3.08 -1.21
CA ARG A 255 -0.13 -2.25 -0.20
C ARG A 255 0.42 -0.96 -0.82
N GLY A 256 -0.14 0.17 -0.38
CA GLY A 256 0.11 1.47 -1.00
C GLY A 256 -0.57 1.59 -2.37
N CYS A 257 -1.79 1.07 -2.51
CA CYS A 257 -2.60 1.05 -3.73
C CYS A 257 -2.47 2.37 -4.53
N THR A 258 -1.84 2.28 -5.70
CA THR A 258 -1.64 3.37 -6.66
C THR A 258 -2.80 3.46 -7.67
N VAL A 259 -2.81 4.49 -8.52
CA VAL A 259 -3.77 4.61 -9.64
C VAL A 259 -3.71 3.38 -10.55
N GLU A 260 -2.51 2.88 -10.85
CA GLU A 260 -2.31 1.65 -11.63
C GLU A 260 -2.83 0.40 -10.91
N CYS A 261 -2.59 0.29 -9.59
CA CYS A 261 -3.20 -0.77 -8.79
C CYS A 261 -4.73 -0.72 -8.87
N ALA A 262 -5.34 0.46 -8.78
CA ALA A 262 -6.80 0.61 -8.93
C ALA A 262 -7.32 0.27 -10.32
N ARG A 263 -6.55 0.60 -11.38
CA ARG A 263 -6.86 0.22 -12.76
C ARG A 263 -6.90 -1.31 -12.92
N GLU A 264 -5.93 -2.03 -12.35
CA GLU A 264 -5.88 -3.50 -12.42
C GLU A 264 -6.84 -4.20 -11.44
N VAL A 265 -7.11 -3.64 -10.26
CA VAL A 265 -8.18 -4.11 -9.34
C VAL A 265 -9.54 -4.07 -10.05
N SER A 266 -9.82 -2.99 -10.79
CA SER A 266 -11.08 -2.83 -11.54
C SER A 266 -11.25 -3.83 -12.69
N ARG A 267 -10.16 -4.42 -13.21
CA ARG A 267 -10.14 -5.34 -14.35
C ARG A 267 -10.01 -6.82 -13.94
N SER A 268 -9.54 -7.09 -12.73
CA SER A 268 -9.21 -8.45 -12.26
C SER A 268 -10.37 -9.21 -11.60
N GLY A 269 -11.50 -8.55 -11.33
CA GLY A 269 -12.63 -9.15 -10.59
C GLY A 269 -12.36 -9.41 -9.11
N VAL A 270 -11.19 -9.01 -8.59
CA VAL A 270 -10.74 -9.28 -7.21
C VAL A 270 -11.70 -8.72 -6.15
N LEU A 271 -12.36 -7.59 -6.42
CA LEU A 271 -13.35 -6.99 -5.52
C LEU A 271 -14.55 -7.91 -5.26
N ALA A 272 -15.05 -8.62 -6.28
CA ALA A 272 -16.18 -9.53 -6.13
C ALA A 272 -15.81 -10.74 -5.24
N GLN A 273 -14.62 -11.30 -5.47
CA GLN A 273 -14.09 -12.42 -4.69
C GLN A 273 -13.83 -12.03 -3.23
N LEU A 274 -13.19 -10.87 -2.99
CA LEU A 274 -13.02 -10.33 -1.63
C LEU A 274 -14.37 -10.03 -0.97
N GLY A 275 -15.36 -9.54 -1.72
CA GLY A 275 -16.74 -9.36 -1.26
C GLY A 275 -17.33 -10.64 -0.67
N VAL A 276 -17.33 -11.74 -1.41
CA VAL A 276 -17.81 -13.06 -0.93
C VAL A 276 -17.03 -13.51 0.31
N MET A 277 -15.72 -13.25 0.37
CA MET A 277 -14.92 -13.60 1.55
C MET A 277 -15.33 -12.81 2.81
N VAL A 278 -15.76 -11.55 2.66
CA VAL A 278 -16.17 -10.68 3.78
C VAL A 278 -17.68 -10.68 4.06
N SER A 279 -18.52 -11.30 3.23
CA SER A 279 -19.97 -11.44 3.49
C SER A 279 -20.32 -12.39 4.66
N GLY A 280 -19.32 -13.02 5.30
CA GLY A 280 -19.50 -13.90 6.47
C GLY A 280 -19.81 -15.37 6.13
N GLU A 281 -20.37 -15.63 4.94
CA GLU A 281 -20.69 -16.98 4.44
C GLU A 281 -19.47 -17.90 4.32
N SER A 282 -18.26 -17.34 4.12
CA SER A 282 -17.02 -18.10 3.92
C SER A 282 -16.23 -18.42 5.20
N GLY A 283 -16.71 -17.96 6.36
CA GLY A 283 -16.09 -18.15 7.68
C GLY A 283 -14.92 -17.21 8.01
N LYS A 284 -14.71 -16.98 9.31
CA LYS A 284 -13.79 -15.95 9.84
C LYS A 284 -12.30 -16.10 9.46
N GLN A 285 -11.86 -17.26 8.97
CA GLN A 285 -10.43 -17.60 8.81
C GLN A 285 -9.66 -16.74 7.79
N PHE A 286 -10.37 -16.09 6.86
CA PHE A 286 -9.78 -15.21 5.85
C PHE A 286 -10.36 -13.79 5.88
N GLU A 287 -11.46 -13.59 6.62
CA GLU A 287 -12.22 -12.35 6.68
C GLU A 287 -11.34 -11.15 7.03
N GLU A 288 -10.53 -11.24 8.09
CA GLU A 288 -9.63 -10.17 8.55
C GLU A 288 -8.65 -9.71 7.46
N LEU A 289 -8.01 -10.66 6.76
CA LEU A 289 -7.03 -10.36 5.72
C LEU A 289 -7.70 -9.84 4.44
N ALA A 290 -8.90 -10.32 4.11
CA ALA A 290 -9.71 -9.79 3.02
C ALA A 290 -10.18 -8.35 3.35
N LEU A 291 -10.61 -8.09 4.59
CA LEU A 291 -10.94 -6.75 5.08
C LEU A 291 -9.75 -5.80 4.97
N LYS A 292 -8.56 -6.20 5.42
CA LYS A 292 -7.31 -5.41 5.30
C LYS A 292 -6.92 -5.14 3.85
N THR A 293 -7.18 -6.09 2.96
CA THR A 293 -6.94 -5.94 1.51
C THR A 293 -7.91 -4.96 0.87
N LEU A 294 -9.19 -4.94 1.28
CA LEU A 294 -10.16 -3.93 0.87
C LEU A 294 -9.85 -2.55 1.47
N ALA A 295 -9.37 -2.49 2.71
CA ALA A 295 -8.96 -1.24 3.36
C ALA A 295 -7.76 -0.57 2.67
N ASN A 296 -6.79 -1.35 2.17
CA ASN A 296 -5.70 -0.85 1.33
C ASN A 296 -6.23 -0.07 0.10
N MET A 297 -7.27 -0.63 -0.56
CA MET A 297 -7.87 -0.07 -1.77
C MET A 297 -8.55 1.28 -1.55
N CYS A 298 -9.02 1.59 -0.33
CA CYS A 298 -9.63 2.90 -0.02
C CYS A 298 -8.68 4.09 -0.20
N SER A 299 -7.36 3.84 -0.33
CA SER A 299 -6.38 4.87 -0.71
C SER A 299 -6.68 5.52 -2.07
N GLN A 300 -7.46 4.86 -2.95
CA GLN A 300 -7.81 5.33 -4.29
C GLN A 300 -9.32 5.65 -4.39
N GLY A 301 -9.66 6.91 -4.71
CA GLY A 301 -11.05 7.38 -4.72
C GLY A 301 -11.96 6.68 -5.75
N SER A 302 -11.40 6.20 -6.85
CA SER A 302 -12.13 5.40 -7.84
C SER A 302 -12.63 4.06 -7.28
N LEU A 303 -11.96 3.50 -6.27
CA LEU A 303 -12.35 2.23 -5.64
C LEU A 303 -13.27 2.42 -4.42
N ARG A 304 -13.23 3.56 -3.74
CA ARG A 304 -13.98 3.76 -2.48
C ARG A 304 -15.49 3.50 -2.60
N PRO A 305 -16.23 3.94 -3.64
CA PRO A 305 -17.64 3.56 -3.82
C PRO A 305 -17.84 2.05 -3.97
N LEU A 306 -16.95 1.39 -4.72
CA LEU A 306 -17.02 -0.06 -4.98
C LEU A 306 -16.75 -0.84 -3.70
N VAL A 307 -15.69 -0.51 -2.96
CA VAL A 307 -15.38 -1.13 -1.66
C VAL A 307 -16.54 -0.92 -0.69
N GLY A 308 -17.07 0.30 -0.58
CA GLY A 308 -18.22 0.59 0.27
C GLY A 308 -19.52 -0.09 -0.18
N SER A 309 -19.64 -0.53 -1.43
CA SER A 309 -20.80 -1.34 -1.90
C SER A 309 -20.76 -2.79 -1.39
N LEU A 310 -19.59 -3.29 -0.99
CA LEU A 310 -19.41 -4.65 -0.43
C LEU A 310 -19.82 -4.77 1.05
N GLY A 311 -20.49 -3.75 1.62
CA GLY A 311 -20.97 -3.81 3.02
C GLY A 311 -19.87 -3.79 4.09
N VAL A 312 -18.63 -3.41 3.76
CA VAL A 312 -17.49 -3.47 4.70
C VAL A 312 -17.38 -2.30 5.68
N ILE A 313 -18.08 -1.18 5.43
CA ILE A 313 -17.98 0.02 6.28
C ILE A 313 -18.34 -0.28 7.75
N PRO A 314 -19.47 -0.96 8.06
CA PRO A 314 -19.76 -1.40 9.43
C PRO A 314 -18.65 -2.27 10.03
N LYS A 315 -18.02 -3.15 9.24
CA LYS A 315 -16.92 -4.01 9.71
C LYS A 315 -15.64 -3.22 10.00
N PHE A 316 -15.35 -2.17 9.22
CA PHE A 316 -14.29 -1.22 9.55
C PHE A 316 -14.61 -0.46 10.85
N THR A 317 -15.86 -0.02 11.05
CA THR A 317 -16.27 0.64 12.29
C THR A 317 -16.09 -0.27 13.52
N GLU A 318 -16.55 -1.52 13.46
CA GLU A 318 -16.41 -2.50 14.55
C GLU A 318 -14.94 -2.82 14.88
N GLU A 319 -14.09 -3.05 13.87
CA GLU A 319 -12.67 -3.32 14.10
C GLU A 319 -11.94 -2.13 14.75
N VAL A 320 -12.29 -0.89 14.39
CA VAL A 320 -11.76 0.31 15.04
C VAL A 320 -12.34 0.50 16.44
N LYS A 321 -13.64 0.24 16.64
CA LYS A 321 -14.28 0.31 17.97
C LYS A 321 -13.66 -0.68 18.96
N ARG A 322 -13.24 -1.87 18.49
CA ARG A 322 -12.61 -2.91 19.33
C ARG A 322 -11.17 -2.56 19.75
N GLU A 323 -10.30 -2.17 18.82
CA GLU A 323 -8.87 -1.94 19.10
C GLU A 323 -8.29 -0.78 18.25
N PRO A 324 -8.62 0.50 18.55
CA PRO A 324 -8.37 1.62 17.63
C PRO A 324 -6.91 1.79 17.19
N LEU A 325 -5.95 1.60 18.10
CA LEU A 325 -4.52 1.72 17.83
C LEU A 325 -3.96 0.57 16.97
N LYS A 326 -4.50 -0.65 17.09
CA LYS A 326 -4.10 -1.80 16.26
C LYS A 326 -4.81 -1.80 14.91
N SER A 327 -6.02 -1.22 14.87
CA SER A 327 -6.89 -1.10 13.70
C SER A 327 -6.62 0.15 12.84
N GLY A 328 -5.42 0.72 12.90
CA GLY A 328 -5.06 1.94 12.16
C GLY A 328 -5.31 1.89 10.65
N VAL A 329 -5.18 0.71 10.03
CA VAL A 329 -5.54 0.46 8.62
C VAL A 329 -7.05 0.68 8.38
N PHE A 330 -7.89 0.21 9.30
CA PHE A 330 -9.34 0.36 9.21
C PHE A 330 -9.80 1.78 9.56
N LEU A 331 -9.16 2.44 10.52
CA LEU A 331 -9.41 3.86 10.81
C LEU A 331 -9.09 4.72 9.59
N LYS A 332 -7.92 4.50 8.97
CA LYS A 332 -7.55 5.17 7.71
C LYS A 332 -8.58 4.92 6.61
N ALA A 333 -9.02 3.67 6.41
CA ALA A 333 -10.01 3.34 5.40
C ALA A 333 -11.39 3.96 5.69
N LEU A 334 -11.83 3.98 6.96
CA LEU A 334 -13.08 4.59 7.40
C LEU A 334 -13.06 6.11 7.13
N CYS A 335 -12.00 6.80 7.55
CA CYS A 335 -11.81 8.23 7.27
C CYS A 335 -11.80 8.54 5.77
N LEU A 336 -11.11 7.74 4.96
CA LEU A 336 -11.05 7.95 3.51
C LEU A 336 -12.42 7.73 2.85
N CYS A 337 -13.21 6.77 3.32
CA CYS A 337 -14.58 6.53 2.85
C CYS A 337 -15.53 7.72 3.11
N CYS A 338 -15.22 8.65 4.01
CA CYS A 338 -16.05 9.85 4.22
C CYS A 338 -16.07 10.81 3.01
N LYS A 339 -15.10 10.71 2.09
CA LYS A 339 -15.03 11.57 0.91
C LYS A 339 -16.23 11.39 -0.03
N GLU A 340 -16.77 10.18 -0.16
CA GLU A 340 -17.87 9.88 -1.07
C GLU A 340 -19.24 9.88 -0.37
N ALA A 341 -20.22 10.60 -0.92
CA ALA A 341 -21.56 10.73 -0.33
C ALA A 341 -22.26 9.39 -0.08
N VAL A 342 -22.13 8.43 -1.00
CA VAL A 342 -22.68 7.05 -0.88
C VAL A 342 -22.06 6.23 0.25
N ASN A 343 -20.88 6.63 0.73
CA ASN A 343 -20.18 6.01 1.84
C ASN A 343 -20.40 6.79 3.14
N ARG A 344 -20.53 8.13 3.11
CA ARG A 344 -20.91 8.93 4.29
C ARG A 344 -22.19 8.45 4.95
N ALA A 345 -23.23 8.16 4.16
CA ALA A 345 -24.48 7.61 4.69
C ALA A 345 -24.21 6.34 5.52
N LYS A 346 -23.47 5.39 4.94
CA LYS A 346 -23.10 4.13 5.59
C LYS A 346 -22.21 4.32 6.82
N VAL A 347 -21.28 5.28 6.79
CA VAL A 347 -20.42 5.64 7.94
C VAL A 347 -21.26 6.23 9.08
N LYS A 348 -22.26 7.06 8.77
CA LYS A 348 -23.20 7.59 9.77
C LYS A 348 -24.07 6.47 10.36
N GLU A 349 -24.70 5.69 9.50
CA GLU A 349 -25.56 4.54 9.86
C GLU A 349 -24.84 3.47 10.68
N SER A 350 -23.53 3.26 10.48
CA SER A 350 -22.75 2.26 11.19
C SER A 350 -22.13 2.73 12.51
N GLY A 351 -22.43 3.94 12.99
CA GLY A 351 -21.80 4.50 14.19
C GLY A 351 -20.37 5.00 13.98
N GLY A 352 -19.96 5.22 12.73
CA GLY A 352 -18.61 5.69 12.40
C GLY A 352 -18.27 7.06 13.02
N LEU A 353 -19.25 7.96 13.16
CA LEU A 353 -19.04 9.28 13.79
C LEU A 353 -18.72 9.17 15.29
N GLU A 354 -19.34 8.21 16.00
CA GLU A 354 -19.02 7.88 17.40
C GLU A 354 -17.56 7.40 17.51
N VAL A 355 -17.14 6.52 16.61
CA VAL A 355 -15.79 5.96 16.58
C VAL A 355 -14.73 7.00 16.24
N LEU A 356 -14.98 7.89 15.27
CA LEU A 356 -14.08 9.00 14.92
C LEU A 356 -13.92 9.97 16.10
N THR A 357 -15.02 10.35 16.75
CA THR A 357 -15.00 11.30 17.87
C THR A 357 -14.37 10.70 19.12
N SER A 358 -14.63 9.43 19.40
CA SER A 358 -13.99 8.67 20.48
C SER A 358 -12.47 8.51 20.26
N PHE A 359 -12.04 8.28 19.02
CA PHE A 359 -10.62 8.24 18.67
C PHE A 359 -9.94 9.60 18.93
N LEU A 360 -10.58 10.70 18.51
CA LEU A 360 -10.08 12.05 18.77
C LEU A 360 -9.97 12.32 20.27
N ALA A 361 -10.98 11.96 21.07
CA ALA A 361 -10.95 12.14 22.52
C ALA A 361 -9.78 11.38 23.18
N ALA A 362 -9.54 10.12 22.78
CA ALA A 362 -8.55 9.25 23.39
C ALA A 362 -7.10 9.50 22.90
N HIS A 363 -6.91 10.00 21.68
CA HIS A 363 -5.63 9.92 20.97
C HIS A 363 -5.22 11.23 20.25
N GLN A 364 -5.47 12.39 20.86
CA GLN A 364 -5.27 13.72 20.24
C GLN A 364 -3.92 13.94 19.53
N SER A 365 -2.81 13.40 20.08
CA SER A 365 -1.46 13.51 19.50
C SER A 365 -1.13 12.48 18.40
N HIS A 366 -2.01 11.52 18.12
CA HIS A 366 -1.73 10.44 17.17
C HIS A 366 -1.79 10.94 15.70
N PRO A 367 -0.94 10.47 14.77
CA PRO A 367 -0.94 10.91 13.37
C PRO A 367 -2.29 10.79 12.65
N PHE A 368 -3.14 9.83 13.03
CA PHE A 368 -4.49 9.68 12.48
C PHE A 368 -5.53 10.67 13.02
N SER A 369 -5.27 11.39 14.11
CA SER A 369 -6.22 12.37 14.66
C SER A 369 -6.47 13.51 13.68
N ARG A 370 -5.42 13.94 12.96
CA ARG A 370 -5.57 14.86 11.82
C ARG A 370 -6.47 14.29 10.72
N LEU A 371 -6.34 12.99 10.41
CA LEU A 371 -7.14 12.32 9.39
C LEU A 371 -8.60 12.16 9.81
N ALA A 372 -8.88 11.92 11.10
CA ALA A 372 -10.23 11.89 11.65
C ALA A 372 -10.90 13.28 11.62
N ILE A 373 -10.17 14.36 11.93
CA ILE A 373 -10.69 15.74 11.76
C ILE A 373 -11.04 16.01 10.28
N PHE A 374 -10.18 15.61 9.32
CA PHE A 374 -10.50 15.72 7.90
C PHE A 374 -11.75 14.91 7.51
N ALA A 375 -11.92 13.70 8.05
CA ALA A 375 -13.11 12.89 7.81
C ALA A 375 -14.40 13.55 8.33
N CYS A 376 -14.34 14.28 9.45
CA CYS A 376 -15.46 15.09 9.93
C CYS A 376 -15.79 16.26 8.99
N VAL A 377 -14.79 16.88 8.34
CA VAL A 377 -15.01 17.97 7.36
C VAL A 377 -15.89 17.52 6.18
N ASP A 378 -15.83 16.24 5.77
CA ASP A 378 -16.67 15.74 4.68
C ASP A 378 -18.18 15.74 5.01
N PHE A 379 -18.57 15.93 6.28
CA PHE A 379 -19.97 15.97 6.75
C PHE A 379 -20.56 17.38 6.91
N VAL A 380 -19.83 18.46 6.63
CA VAL A 380 -20.30 19.84 6.92
C VAL A 380 -21.57 20.31 6.18
N PHE A 381 -22.04 19.52 5.21
CA PHE A 381 -23.29 19.74 4.45
C PHE A 381 -24.39 18.72 4.80
N ASP A 382 -24.20 17.87 5.81
CA ASP A 382 -25.21 16.96 6.37
C ASP A 382 -25.56 17.46 7.78
N GLU A 383 -26.69 18.20 7.89
CA GLU A 383 -27.17 18.78 9.16
C GLU A 383 -27.22 17.74 10.28
N SER A 384 -27.83 16.58 10.01
CA SER A 384 -27.99 15.48 10.97
C SER A 384 -26.64 14.87 11.41
N ALA A 385 -25.64 14.83 10.51
CA ALA A 385 -24.30 14.40 10.90
C ALA A 385 -23.59 15.45 11.77
N MET A 386 -23.79 16.74 11.49
CA MET A 386 -23.21 17.81 12.30
C MET A 386 -23.84 17.86 13.69
N GLU A 387 -25.16 17.75 13.81
CA GLU A 387 -25.87 17.60 15.09
C GLU A 387 -25.32 16.41 15.89
N GLN A 388 -25.20 15.23 15.28
CA GLN A 388 -24.64 14.05 15.94
C GLN A 388 -23.18 14.25 16.38
N LEU A 389 -22.34 14.90 15.57
CA LEU A 389 -20.95 15.22 15.94
C LEU A 389 -20.88 16.23 17.10
N GLN A 390 -21.84 17.15 17.21
CA GLN A 390 -21.96 18.06 18.34
C GLN A 390 -22.29 17.30 19.64
N GLU A 391 -23.31 16.43 19.60
CA GLU A 391 -23.73 15.60 20.72
C GLU A 391 -22.62 14.65 21.21
N LEU A 392 -21.83 14.11 20.27
CA LEU A 392 -20.65 13.29 20.57
C LEU A 392 -19.47 14.09 21.16
N GLY A 393 -19.57 15.41 21.28
CA GLY A 393 -18.55 16.25 21.92
C GLY A 393 -17.39 16.66 21.00
N LEU A 394 -17.58 16.73 19.68
CA LEU A 394 -16.52 17.14 18.76
C LEU A 394 -16.02 18.58 19.02
N VAL A 395 -16.92 19.51 19.39
CA VAL A 395 -16.60 20.94 19.53
C VAL A 395 -15.49 21.22 20.58
N PRO A 396 -15.55 20.70 21.82
CA PRO A 396 -14.44 20.77 22.77
C PRO A 396 -13.10 20.25 22.24
N LEU A 397 -13.11 19.12 21.52
CA LEU A 397 -11.89 18.50 20.98
C LEU A 397 -11.24 19.38 19.90
N LEU A 398 -12.06 20.01 19.05
CA LEU A 398 -11.60 20.95 18.03
C LEU A 398 -10.98 22.20 18.66
N VAL A 399 -11.58 22.77 19.70
CA VAL A 399 -11.03 23.95 20.38
C VAL A 399 -9.77 23.61 21.18
N GLN A 400 -9.72 22.45 21.84
CA GLN A 400 -8.48 21.96 22.46
C GLN A 400 -7.36 21.86 21.41
N ARG A 401 -7.63 21.25 20.25
CA ARG A 401 -6.64 21.13 19.18
C ARG A 401 -6.20 22.50 18.62
N LEU A 402 -7.12 23.47 18.55
CA LEU A 402 -6.81 24.83 18.13
C LEU A 402 -5.84 25.53 19.11
N VAL A 403 -6.04 25.33 20.42
CA VAL A 403 -5.15 25.83 21.48
C VAL A 403 -3.80 25.10 21.50
N GLU A 404 -3.74 23.82 21.13
CA GLU A 404 -2.46 23.12 20.96
C GLU A 404 -1.62 23.73 19.83
N LEU A 405 -2.26 24.11 18.71
CA LEU A 405 -1.58 24.69 17.56
C LEU A 405 -0.95 26.07 17.84
N THR A 406 -1.43 26.84 18.84
CA THR A 406 -0.78 28.11 19.23
C THR A 406 0.63 27.91 19.80
N ARG A 407 0.92 26.73 20.35
CA ARG A 407 2.19 26.40 21.01
C ARG A 407 3.28 25.95 20.05
N GLY A 408 2.94 25.72 18.77
CA GLY A 408 3.82 25.18 17.74
C GLY A 408 3.96 23.66 17.79
N GLU A 409 4.12 23.01 16.63
CA GLU A 409 4.23 21.54 16.53
C GLU A 409 5.64 21.00 16.91
N GLU A 410 6.60 21.90 17.19
CA GLU A 410 8.06 21.63 17.28
C GLU A 410 8.48 20.70 18.43
N GLN A 411 7.68 20.53 19.50
CA GLN A 411 8.07 19.75 20.69
C GLN A 411 7.60 18.28 20.69
N SER A 412 6.90 17.83 19.63
CA SER A 412 6.29 16.49 19.59
C SER A 412 7.18 15.40 18.97
N ALA A 413 8.18 15.79 18.15
CA ALA A 413 8.98 14.86 17.36
C ALA A 413 10.07 14.12 18.16
N GLU A 414 10.56 14.69 19.28
CA GLU A 414 11.70 14.14 20.03
C GLU A 414 11.34 13.10 21.10
N ARG A 415 10.03 12.84 21.34
CA ARG A 415 9.57 12.02 22.47
C ARG A 415 9.04 10.62 22.13
N THR A 416 9.05 10.21 20.86
CA THR A 416 8.43 8.95 20.42
C THR A 416 9.36 7.74 20.39
N ASP A 417 10.65 7.91 20.71
CA ASP A 417 11.68 6.85 20.59
C ASP A 417 11.87 6.06 21.90
N ALA A 418 10.78 5.48 22.42
CA ALA A 418 10.81 4.60 23.59
C ALA A 418 9.69 3.54 23.59
N GLY A 419 9.94 2.40 22.93
CA GLY A 419 9.34 1.11 23.31
C GLY A 419 7.94 0.77 22.79
N VAL A 420 7.84 0.42 21.50
CA VAL A 420 6.73 -0.41 20.98
C VAL A 420 7.29 -1.53 20.09
N SER A 421 6.80 -2.76 20.28
CA SER A 421 7.17 -3.95 19.51
C SER A 421 6.84 -3.80 18.00
N PRO A 422 7.56 -4.51 17.09
CA PRO A 422 7.44 -4.27 15.65
C PRO A 422 6.15 -4.87 15.06
N SER A 423 5.09 -4.07 14.98
CA SER A 423 3.92 -4.33 14.14
C SER A 423 3.49 -3.08 13.37
N MET A 424 4.06 -2.90 12.16
CA MET A 424 3.83 -1.81 11.20
C MET A 424 4.08 -0.38 11.75
N SER A 425 5.06 0.30 11.17
CA SER A 425 5.37 1.68 11.58
C SER A 425 4.30 2.67 11.06
N PRO A 426 3.99 3.77 11.79
CA PRO A 426 3.05 4.79 11.30
C PRO A 426 3.44 5.39 9.94
N ALA A 427 4.74 5.45 9.64
CA ALA A 427 5.28 5.91 8.36
C ALA A 427 4.83 5.05 7.16
N GLU A 428 4.67 3.73 7.35
CA GLU A 428 4.18 2.83 6.29
C GLU A 428 2.67 2.99 6.02
N LEU A 429 1.92 3.52 6.98
CA LEU A 429 0.49 3.79 6.85
C LEU A 429 0.20 5.18 6.26
N LEU A 430 1.16 6.11 6.31
CA LEU A 430 1.08 7.45 5.72
C LEU A 430 2.31 7.77 4.82
N PRO A 431 2.47 7.11 3.64
CA PRO A 431 3.65 7.30 2.79
C PRO A 431 3.72 8.65 2.04
N SER A 432 2.91 9.63 2.43
CA SER A 432 2.82 10.95 1.84
C SER A 432 2.27 11.91 2.89
N PRO A 433 2.71 13.18 2.96
CA PRO A 433 1.97 14.19 3.70
C PRO A 433 0.51 14.22 3.20
N CYS A 434 -0.44 14.26 4.12
CA CYS A 434 -1.89 14.08 3.87
C CYS A 434 -2.54 15.15 2.95
N TYR A 435 -1.71 16.05 2.41
CA TYR A 435 -2.08 17.14 1.52
C TYR A 435 -2.15 16.68 0.05
N ASP A 436 -1.31 15.72 -0.37
CA ASP A 436 -1.34 15.22 -1.76
C ASP A 436 -2.57 14.33 -2.00
N SER A 437 -3.67 14.99 -2.35
CA SER A 437 -4.91 14.37 -2.74
C SER A 437 -4.76 13.74 -4.13
N PHE A 438 -4.34 12.48 -4.18
CA PHE A 438 -4.37 11.63 -5.38
C PHE A 438 -5.77 11.50 -6.04
N ASP A 439 -6.81 12.06 -5.43
CA ASP A 439 -8.15 12.24 -6.03
C ASP A 439 -8.16 13.27 -7.20
N PHE A 440 -7.10 14.07 -7.37
CA PHE A 440 -6.91 14.99 -8.50
C PHE A 440 -5.53 14.77 -9.16
N PRO A 441 -5.44 14.66 -10.50
CA PRO A 441 -4.15 14.75 -11.17
C PRO A 441 -3.55 16.16 -10.98
N PRO A 442 -2.21 16.30 -10.92
CA PRO A 442 -1.59 17.62 -10.96
C PRO A 442 -2.02 18.36 -12.25
N PRO A 443 -2.18 19.69 -12.22
CA PRO A 443 -2.57 20.44 -13.42
C PRO A 443 -1.51 20.24 -14.50
N GLU A 444 -1.90 19.54 -15.56
CA GLU A 444 -1.05 19.25 -16.72
C GLU A 444 -0.59 20.58 -17.32
N GLY A 445 0.70 20.88 -17.18
CA GLY A 445 1.31 22.07 -17.74
C GLY A 445 1.11 22.05 -19.26
N CYS A 446 0.39 23.03 -19.79
CA CYS A 446 -0.04 23.06 -21.18
C CYS A 446 1.17 23.13 -22.14
N LYS A 447 1.64 21.96 -22.57
CA LYS A 447 2.42 21.81 -23.80
C LYS A 447 1.43 21.57 -24.92
N ARG A 448 1.36 22.54 -25.85
CA ARG A 448 0.87 22.26 -27.20
C ARG A 448 1.84 21.24 -27.81
N ASP A 449 1.33 20.07 -28.16
CA ASP A 449 1.90 19.25 -29.22
C ASP A 449 0.74 18.80 -30.12
N ASP A 450 1.04 18.75 -31.42
CA ASP A 450 0.04 18.83 -32.49
C ASP A 450 -0.22 17.46 -33.12
N SER A 451 -1.46 17.27 -33.60
CA SER A 451 -1.91 16.20 -34.51
C SER A 451 -1.73 14.72 -34.09
N GLY A 452 -2.85 13.98 -34.04
CA GLY A 452 -2.84 12.51 -33.90
C GLY A 452 -4.22 11.93 -33.60
N ARG A 453 -5.03 11.62 -34.63
CA ARG A 453 -6.37 11.04 -34.45
C ARG A 453 -6.30 9.53 -34.22
N GLU A 454 -6.76 9.05 -33.07
CA GLU A 454 -7.48 7.77 -32.96
C GLU A 454 -8.68 7.89 -32.00
N GLN A 455 -9.89 7.67 -32.53
CA GLN A 455 -11.13 7.70 -31.74
C GLN A 455 -11.44 6.31 -31.17
N GLY A 456 -10.89 6.02 -29.99
CA GLY A 456 -11.33 4.89 -29.17
C GLY A 456 -12.59 5.23 -28.37
N LEU A 457 -13.71 4.55 -28.64
CA LEU A 457 -15.00 4.76 -27.97
C LEU A 457 -14.94 4.41 -26.48
N CYS A 458 -14.74 5.43 -25.64
CA CYS A 458 -14.85 5.31 -24.18
C CYS A 458 -16.18 5.94 -23.71
N SER A 459 -16.91 5.21 -22.87
CA SER A 459 -18.34 5.47 -22.61
C SER A 459 -18.63 6.82 -21.94
N SER A 460 -19.74 7.46 -22.35
CA SER A 460 -20.10 8.83 -21.96
C SER A 460 -20.33 9.05 -20.45
N SER A 461 -20.59 7.98 -19.71
CA SER A 461 -20.83 7.99 -18.25
C SER A 461 -19.63 8.47 -17.43
N PHE A 462 -18.39 8.18 -17.84
CA PHE A 462 -17.18 8.64 -17.12
C PHE A 462 -16.96 10.15 -17.24
N LEU A 463 -17.33 10.74 -18.38
CA LEU A 463 -17.25 12.20 -18.59
C LEU A 463 -18.36 12.95 -17.85
N SER A 464 -19.55 12.37 -17.72
CA SER A 464 -20.63 12.94 -16.87
C SER A 464 -20.22 12.97 -15.40
N LEU A 465 -19.70 11.87 -14.83
CA LEU A 465 -19.25 11.85 -13.42
C LEU A 465 -18.15 12.88 -13.12
N ARG A 466 -17.19 13.11 -14.04
CA ARG A 466 -16.22 14.22 -13.90
C ARG A 466 -16.88 15.59 -13.98
N LYS A 467 -17.82 15.81 -14.90
CA LYS A 467 -18.54 17.08 -15.05
C LYS A 467 -19.47 17.38 -13.89
N ASP A 468 -20.12 16.36 -13.31
CA ASP A 468 -20.98 16.49 -12.13
C ASP A 468 -20.17 16.66 -10.86
N GLY A 469 -19.01 16.00 -10.74
CA GLY A 469 -18.02 16.29 -9.69
C GLY A 469 -17.50 17.73 -9.77
N PHE A 470 -17.22 18.24 -10.97
CA PHE A 470 -16.76 19.62 -11.16
C PHE A 470 -17.87 20.67 -10.95
N ARG A 471 -19.10 20.39 -11.39
CA ARG A 471 -20.27 21.28 -11.19
C ARG A 471 -20.75 21.29 -9.74
N SER A 472 -20.78 20.15 -9.06
CA SER A 472 -21.01 20.10 -7.61
C SER A 472 -19.88 20.81 -6.86
N SER A 473 -18.62 20.60 -7.26
CA SER A 473 -17.48 21.32 -6.67
C SER A 473 -17.60 22.85 -6.80
N GLN A 474 -17.97 23.37 -7.98
CA GLN A 474 -18.23 24.79 -8.17
C GLN A 474 -19.44 25.31 -7.39
N ARG A 475 -20.55 24.55 -7.31
CA ARG A 475 -21.73 24.95 -6.54
C ARG A 475 -21.45 24.98 -5.04
N VAL A 476 -20.76 23.96 -4.53
CA VAL A 476 -20.28 23.88 -3.14
C VAL A 476 -19.31 25.02 -2.83
N ARG A 477 -18.39 25.35 -3.74
CA ARG A 477 -17.47 26.49 -3.57
C ARG A 477 -18.21 27.84 -3.56
N ARG A 478 -19.22 28.05 -4.41
CA ARG A 478 -20.07 29.25 -4.40
C ARG A 478 -20.89 29.36 -3.11
N SER A 479 -21.57 28.28 -2.73
CA SER A 479 -22.32 28.17 -1.46
C SER A 479 -21.42 28.42 -0.24
N TRP A 480 -20.19 27.90 -0.25
CA TRP A 480 -19.20 28.15 0.80
C TRP A 480 -18.75 29.62 0.86
N LEU A 481 -18.41 30.24 -0.28
CA LEU A 481 -18.03 31.66 -0.35
C LEU A 481 -19.17 32.58 0.14
N LEU A 482 -20.43 32.23 -0.15
CA LEU A 482 -21.61 32.92 0.39
C LEU A 482 -21.72 32.74 1.91
N SER A 483 -21.59 31.51 2.42
CA SER A 483 -21.67 31.23 3.86
C SER A 483 -20.56 31.92 4.69
N GLU A 484 -19.39 32.13 4.10
CA GLU A 484 -18.27 32.86 4.73
C GLU A 484 -18.33 34.39 4.55
N GLY A 485 -19.34 34.92 3.83
CA GLY A 485 -19.48 36.35 3.56
C GLY A 485 -18.42 36.92 2.61
N LEU A 486 -17.77 36.07 1.81
CA LEU A 486 -16.69 36.44 0.88
C LEU A 486 -17.20 36.89 -0.50
N ILE A 487 -18.46 36.59 -0.82
CA ILE A 487 -19.22 37.14 -1.96
C ILE A 487 -20.64 37.46 -1.48
N SER A 488 -21.30 38.43 -2.12
CA SER A 488 -22.66 38.88 -1.74
C SER A 488 -23.76 38.21 -2.56
N SER A 489 -23.44 37.70 -3.75
CA SER A 489 -24.38 36.95 -4.60
C SER A 489 -23.71 35.81 -5.37
N GLU A 490 -24.49 34.85 -5.88
CA GLU A 490 -23.95 33.80 -6.79
C GLU A 490 -23.41 34.37 -8.12
N GLY A 491 -23.75 35.62 -8.46
CA GLY A 491 -23.37 36.29 -9.71
C GLY A 491 -21.96 36.90 -9.72
N ASP A 492 -21.36 37.17 -8.56
CA ASP A 492 -20.14 37.99 -8.40
C ASP A 492 -18.86 37.36 -9.02
N LEU A 493 -18.97 36.18 -9.64
CA LEU A 493 -17.87 35.38 -10.19
C LEU A 493 -18.01 35.07 -11.70
N LEU A 494 -18.87 35.78 -12.43
CA LEU A 494 -19.18 35.49 -13.85
C LEU A 494 -18.51 36.40 -14.89
N GLU A 495 -17.85 37.50 -14.49
CA GLU A 495 -17.11 38.36 -15.43
C GLU A 495 -15.67 37.87 -15.71
N SER A 496 -15.55 36.69 -16.32
CA SER A 496 -14.33 36.30 -17.04
C SER A 496 -14.57 35.14 -18.02
N SER A 497 -15.31 35.40 -19.11
CA SER A 497 -15.33 34.49 -20.26
C SER A 497 -15.68 35.20 -21.58
N GLY A 498 -14.65 35.80 -22.19
CA GLY A 498 -14.46 35.87 -23.64
C GLY A 498 -15.30 36.85 -24.48
N VAL A 499 -14.62 37.84 -25.07
CA VAL A 499 -14.77 38.24 -26.49
C VAL A 499 -13.39 38.70 -26.98
N GLU A 500 -12.88 38.13 -28.09
CA GLU A 500 -11.87 38.81 -28.92
C GLU A 500 -12.58 39.87 -29.77
N GLY A 501 -12.12 41.12 -29.70
CA GLY A 501 -12.76 42.24 -30.40
C GLY A 501 -11.87 43.47 -30.40
N ASP A 502 -10.93 43.50 -31.34
CA ASP A 502 -10.01 44.62 -31.57
C ASP A 502 -10.74 45.82 -32.18
N TRP A 503 -10.60 47.01 -31.58
CA TRP A 503 -10.76 48.32 -32.23
C TRP A 503 -10.14 49.43 -31.36
N ALA A 504 -9.06 50.02 -31.84
CA ALA A 504 -8.49 51.24 -31.25
C ALA A 504 -9.32 52.48 -31.62
N SER A 505 -9.54 53.42 -30.67
CA SER A 505 -9.35 54.87 -30.88
C SER A 505 -9.80 55.78 -29.73
N LEU A 506 -8.93 56.75 -29.42
CA LEU A 506 -9.20 58.15 -29.04
C LEU A 506 -9.71 58.55 -27.63
N GLN A 507 -8.82 59.35 -27.00
CA GLN A 507 -9.05 60.59 -26.23
C GLN A 507 -9.46 60.56 -24.74
N THR A 508 -8.59 61.19 -23.94
CA THR A 508 -8.85 61.77 -22.60
C THR A 508 -9.66 63.08 -22.71
N PRO A 509 -10.34 63.55 -21.64
CA PRO A 509 -9.66 64.51 -20.75
C PRO A 509 -10.04 64.48 -19.24
N SER A 510 -9.00 64.53 -18.41
CA SER A 510 -8.76 65.41 -17.23
C SER A 510 -9.90 66.02 -16.38
N ARG A 511 -9.55 66.22 -15.08
CA ARG A 511 -10.11 67.14 -14.05
C ARG A 511 -11.40 66.68 -13.34
N ARG A 512 -11.57 66.83 -12.01
CA ARG A 512 -10.85 67.67 -11.01
C ARG A 512 -10.57 66.92 -9.70
N GLN A 513 -9.38 67.14 -9.12
CA GLN A 513 -9.13 66.94 -7.69
C GLN A 513 -9.75 68.09 -6.87
N ARG A 514 -10.09 67.82 -5.60
CA ARG A 514 -10.15 68.84 -4.55
C ARG A 514 -9.52 68.25 -3.28
N ALA A 515 -8.48 68.90 -2.79
CA ALA A 515 -7.73 68.47 -1.62
C ALA A 515 -8.06 69.35 -0.40
N HIS A 516 -7.96 68.78 0.79
CA HIS A 516 -7.75 69.54 2.02
C HIS A 516 -6.59 68.93 2.84
N SER A 517 -5.61 69.78 3.09
CA SER A 517 -4.39 69.62 3.91
C SER A 517 -4.71 69.59 5.42
N ALA A 518 -3.81 69.34 6.39
CA ALA A 518 -2.54 68.58 6.49
C ALA A 518 -1.99 68.70 7.94
N ALA A 519 -1.27 67.69 8.45
CA ALA A 519 -0.22 67.71 9.51
C ALA A 519 0.15 66.24 9.81
N SER A 520 1.37 65.72 9.62
CA SER A 520 2.68 66.05 10.24
C SER A 520 2.68 65.84 11.76
N LEU A 521 3.58 65.12 12.42
CA LEU A 521 4.76 64.33 11.98
C LEU A 521 4.43 62.81 12.14
N THR A 522 5.29 61.80 12.00
CA THR A 522 6.77 61.68 11.84
C THR A 522 7.10 60.42 11.00
N LYS A 523 8.35 60.22 10.58
CA LYS A 523 8.81 59.02 9.84
C LYS A 523 9.96 58.33 10.58
N VAL A 524 9.73 57.13 11.11
CA VAL A 524 10.78 56.20 11.55
C VAL A 524 10.87 55.09 10.51
N THR A 525 11.99 55.00 9.82
CA THR A 525 12.33 53.87 8.96
C THR A 525 12.81 52.71 9.82
N LEU A 526 12.12 51.58 9.78
CA LEU A 526 12.58 50.30 10.29
C LEU A 526 12.79 49.36 9.09
N ASP A 527 13.95 48.71 9.02
CA ASP A 527 14.32 47.87 7.88
C ASP A 527 13.38 46.68 7.71
N ALA A 528 13.05 46.37 6.45
CA ALA A 528 12.30 45.17 6.11
C ALA A 528 13.23 43.94 6.19
N PRO A 529 12.93 42.93 7.03
CA PRO A 529 13.70 41.68 7.05
C PRO A 529 13.51 40.91 5.73
N PRO A 530 14.48 40.07 5.33
CA PRO A 530 14.44 39.38 4.04
C PRO A 530 13.25 38.43 3.93
N SER A 531 12.55 38.51 2.81
CA SER A 531 11.43 37.63 2.49
C SER A 531 11.89 36.18 2.32
N VAL A 532 11.63 35.36 3.34
CA VAL A 532 11.78 33.90 3.26
C VAL A 532 10.83 33.38 2.17
N PRO A 533 11.25 32.44 1.29
CA PRO A 533 10.37 31.89 0.27
C PRO A 533 9.13 31.28 0.91
N ARG A 534 7.94 31.77 0.57
CA ARG A 534 6.68 31.15 1.00
C ARG A 534 6.64 29.73 0.44
N SER A 535 6.53 28.75 1.34
CA SER A 535 6.18 27.37 0.98
C SER A 535 4.96 27.39 0.06
N THR A 536 5.03 26.66 -1.06
CA THR A 536 3.94 26.52 -2.02
C THR A 536 2.82 25.68 -1.41
N GLY A 537 2.03 26.31 -0.53
CA GLY A 537 0.96 25.67 0.21
C GLY A 537 -0.07 25.04 -0.72
N TYR A 538 -0.46 23.81 -0.40
CA TYR A 538 -1.47 23.05 -1.13
C TYR A 538 -2.79 23.83 -1.19
N ARG A 539 -3.24 24.18 -2.40
CA ARG A 539 -4.54 24.80 -2.66
C ARG A 539 -5.60 23.71 -2.86
N HIS A 540 -6.36 23.43 -1.81
CA HIS A 540 -7.56 22.60 -1.92
C HIS A 540 -8.56 23.25 -2.91
N PRO A 541 -9.27 22.51 -3.78
CA PRO A 541 -10.12 23.10 -4.84
C PRO A 541 -11.21 24.07 -4.36
N TYR A 542 -11.53 24.02 -3.07
CA TYR A 542 -12.57 24.77 -2.39
C TYR A 542 -12.05 25.95 -1.55
N HIS A 543 -10.74 26.17 -1.44
CA HIS A 543 -10.15 27.16 -0.53
C HIS A 543 -9.32 28.22 -1.28
N PRO A 544 -9.59 29.53 -1.11
CA PRO A 544 -8.81 30.60 -1.75
C PRO A 544 -7.48 30.88 -1.02
N GLU A 545 -7.46 30.70 0.30
CA GLU A 545 -6.29 30.86 1.17
C GLU A 545 -5.43 29.57 1.20
N PRO A 546 -4.13 29.62 1.56
CA PRO A 546 -3.31 28.43 1.80
C PRO A 546 -3.92 27.53 2.88
N TRP A 547 -3.89 26.21 2.71
CA TRP A 547 -4.46 25.29 3.68
C TRP A 547 -3.51 25.07 4.87
N THR A 548 -3.81 25.71 6.01
CA THR A 548 -3.03 25.61 7.25
C THR A 548 -3.44 24.40 8.10
N PRO A 549 -2.65 23.99 9.12
CA PRO A 549 -3.00 22.88 10.03
C PRO A 549 -4.35 23.06 10.75
N GLU A 550 -4.71 24.30 11.09
CA GLU A 550 -5.95 24.70 11.76
C GLU A 550 -7.14 24.91 10.81
N SER A 551 -6.92 25.00 9.49
CA SER A 551 -7.99 25.21 8.51
C SER A 551 -9.16 24.19 8.61
N PRO A 552 -8.94 22.87 8.78
CA PRO A 552 -10.02 21.90 8.99
C PRO A 552 -10.82 22.14 10.27
N VAL A 553 -10.10 22.51 11.35
CA VAL A 553 -10.65 22.72 12.69
C VAL A 553 -11.56 23.94 12.71
N LEU A 554 -11.08 25.06 12.16
CA LEU A 554 -11.83 26.30 12.08
C LEU A 554 -13.01 26.23 11.10
N LEU A 555 -12.93 25.39 10.05
CA LEU A 555 -14.04 25.15 9.13
C LEU A 555 -15.20 24.43 9.85
N LEU A 556 -14.90 23.38 10.61
CA LEU A 556 -15.90 22.67 11.43
C LEU A 556 -16.52 23.61 12.49
N LEU A 557 -15.70 24.35 13.24
CA LEU A 557 -16.18 25.30 14.25
C LEU A 557 -17.05 26.41 13.62
N SER A 558 -16.62 26.99 12.49
CA SER A 558 -17.43 27.96 11.73
C SER A 558 -18.77 27.36 11.33
N ARG A 559 -18.80 26.09 10.89
CA ARG A 559 -20.05 25.40 10.54
C ARG A 559 -21.01 25.24 11.71
N PHE A 560 -20.52 24.94 12.92
CA PHE A 560 -21.38 24.91 14.12
C PHE A 560 -21.99 26.29 14.44
N SER A 561 -21.26 27.38 14.23
CA SER A 561 -21.77 28.74 14.47
C SER A 561 -22.86 29.22 13.49
N HIS A 562 -23.14 28.44 12.45
CA HIS A 562 -24.28 28.65 11.53
C HIS A 562 -25.57 27.97 11.98
N ALA A 563 -25.57 27.22 13.09
CA ALA A 563 -26.80 26.69 13.68
C ALA A 563 -27.75 27.84 14.07
N THR A 564 -29.06 27.57 14.10
CA THR A 564 -30.08 28.52 14.53
C THR A 564 -29.81 28.99 15.96
N ASP A 565 -29.54 28.06 16.86
CA ASP A 565 -29.01 28.31 18.21
C ASP A 565 -27.68 27.56 18.40
N PRO A 566 -26.53 28.25 18.25
CA PRO A 566 -25.22 27.68 18.53
C PRO A 566 -24.80 27.85 20.00
N SER A 567 -25.67 28.36 20.89
CA SER A 567 -25.31 28.72 22.27
C SER A 567 -24.81 27.52 23.08
N ALA A 568 -25.55 26.41 23.08
CA ALA A 568 -25.21 25.19 23.81
C ALA A 568 -23.88 24.56 23.35
N ALA A 569 -23.49 24.78 22.09
CA ALA A 569 -22.30 24.17 21.49
C ALA A 569 -21.06 25.05 21.65
N LEU A 570 -21.17 26.34 21.34
CA LEU A 570 -20.04 27.25 21.18
C LEU A 570 -19.94 28.32 22.27
N VAL A 571 -20.99 28.54 23.06
CA VAL A 571 -21.01 29.57 24.11
C VAL A 571 -20.89 28.92 25.49
N SER A 572 -19.69 28.42 25.76
CA SER A 572 -19.27 28.00 27.11
C SER A 572 -17.93 28.65 27.48
N PRO A 573 -17.60 28.81 28.78
CA PRO A 573 -16.40 29.54 29.19
C PRO A 573 -15.11 28.91 28.66
N ALA A 574 -15.05 27.58 28.58
CA ALA A 574 -13.90 26.85 28.06
C ALA A 574 -13.73 27.04 26.55
N ILE A 575 -14.84 27.03 25.79
CA ILE A 575 -14.82 27.20 24.33
C ILE A 575 -14.41 28.63 23.97
N ILE A 576 -15.08 29.64 24.53
CA ILE A 576 -14.77 31.05 24.24
C ILE A 576 -13.33 31.39 24.66
N SER A 577 -12.88 30.96 25.83
CA SER A 577 -11.50 31.13 26.28
C SER A 577 -10.49 30.49 25.32
N GLY A 578 -10.77 29.28 24.82
CA GLY A 578 -9.90 28.60 23.84
C GLY A 578 -9.84 29.30 22.48
N LEU A 579 -10.96 29.84 21.98
CA LEU A 579 -11.02 30.62 20.75
C LEU A 579 -10.24 31.94 20.86
N LEU A 580 -10.37 32.64 21.99
CA LEU A 580 -9.63 33.86 22.26
C LEU A 580 -8.14 33.61 22.51
N CYS A 581 -7.79 32.49 23.16
CA CYS A 581 -6.42 32.00 23.28
C CYS A 581 -5.79 31.79 21.89
N TYR A 582 -6.52 31.20 20.95
CA TYR A 582 -6.07 31.10 19.55
C TYR A 582 -5.84 32.47 18.91
N LEU A 583 -6.82 33.38 18.98
CA LEU A 583 -6.71 34.72 18.38
C LEU A 583 -5.59 35.59 18.98
N THR A 584 -5.24 35.39 20.26
CA THR A 584 -4.25 36.20 20.97
C THR A 584 -2.84 35.60 20.99
N GLN A 585 -2.70 34.28 20.88
CA GLN A 585 -1.40 33.59 21.01
C GLN A 585 -0.88 32.99 19.69
N HIS A 586 -1.73 32.76 18.68
CA HIS A 586 -1.26 32.31 17.38
C HIS A 586 -0.50 33.43 16.66
N ARG A 587 0.62 33.12 15.98
CA ARG A 587 1.47 34.13 15.31
C ARG A 587 0.77 34.83 14.14
N ASP A 588 -0.16 34.13 13.48
CA ASP A 588 -0.94 34.62 12.34
C ASP A 588 -2.36 34.00 12.43
N PRO A 589 -3.27 34.54 13.25
CA PRO A 589 -4.57 33.92 13.51
C PRO A 589 -5.52 34.09 12.32
N SER A 590 -6.12 32.99 11.87
CA SER A 590 -7.07 33.01 10.75
C SER A 590 -8.30 33.86 11.06
N GLY A 591 -8.60 34.81 10.17
CA GLY A 591 -9.77 35.68 10.24
C GLY A 591 -11.11 34.93 10.27
N ARG A 592 -11.15 33.63 9.94
CA ARG A 592 -12.35 32.79 10.12
C ARG A 592 -12.75 32.69 11.59
N CYS A 593 -11.80 32.60 12.51
CA CYS A 593 -12.09 32.55 13.95
C CYS A 593 -12.72 33.85 14.44
N LEU A 594 -12.23 35.00 13.95
CA LEU A 594 -12.79 36.31 14.25
C LEU A 594 -14.22 36.47 13.69
N ARG A 595 -14.46 36.08 12.43
CA ARG A 595 -15.80 36.08 11.82
C ARG A 595 -16.78 35.19 12.60
N MET A 596 -16.32 34.05 13.09
CA MET A 596 -17.11 33.14 13.92
C MET A 596 -17.50 33.77 15.27
N LEU A 597 -16.56 34.38 16.00
CA LEU A 597 -16.89 35.08 17.26
C LEU A 597 -17.85 36.25 17.03
N SER A 598 -17.65 37.03 15.96
CA SER A 598 -18.60 38.09 15.58
C SER A 598 -19.99 37.54 15.26
N ARG A 599 -20.10 36.39 14.59
CA ARG A 599 -21.38 35.73 14.33
C ARG A 599 -22.08 35.30 15.62
N LEU A 600 -21.34 34.78 16.59
CA LEU A 600 -21.87 34.40 17.91
C LEU A 600 -22.33 35.63 18.70
N SER A 601 -21.56 36.72 18.71
CA SER A 601 -21.94 37.95 19.43
C SER A 601 -23.14 38.67 18.81
N CYS A 602 -23.36 38.54 17.50
CA CYS A 602 -24.52 39.08 16.81
C CYS A 602 -25.75 38.14 16.79
N ASN A 603 -25.65 36.90 17.26
CA ASN A 603 -26.79 35.98 17.29
C ASN A 603 -27.64 36.19 18.56
N PRO A 604 -28.93 36.56 18.46
CA PRO A 604 -29.78 36.81 19.64
C PRO A 604 -29.94 35.58 20.55
N ASN A 605 -29.90 34.36 19.99
CA ASN A 605 -30.01 33.12 20.78
C ASN A 605 -28.77 32.89 21.66
N CYS A 606 -27.63 33.50 21.34
CA CYS A 606 -26.43 33.43 22.16
C CYS A 606 -26.40 34.41 23.34
N LEU A 607 -27.27 35.43 23.38
CA LEU A 607 -27.19 36.53 24.35
C LEU A 607 -27.23 36.06 25.81
N GLU A 608 -28.20 35.21 26.16
CA GLU A 608 -28.37 34.68 27.52
C GLU A 608 -27.17 33.84 27.96
N ALA A 609 -26.65 33.01 27.06
CA ALA A 609 -25.46 32.19 27.31
C ALA A 609 -24.19 33.05 27.43
N LEU A 610 -24.01 34.07 26.57
CA LEU A 610 -22.86 34.98 26.61
C LEU A 610 -22.81 35.76 27.93
N LEU A 611 -23.97 36.22 28.42
CA LEU A 611 -24.09 36.90 29.71
C LEU A 611 -23.81 35.94 30.88
N ARG A 612 -24.44 34.75 30.90
CA ARG A 612 -24.23 33.75 31.96
C ARG A 612 -22.79 33.27 32.08
N THR A 613 -22.08 33.16 30.96
CA THR A 613 -20.69 32.69 30.91
C THR A 613 -19.65 33.79 31.13
N GLY A 614 -20.07 35.05 31.28
CA GLY A 614 -19.18 36.21 31.37
C GLY A 614 -18.42 36.50 30.07
N SER A 615 -18.76 35.84 28.96
CA SER A 615 -18.04 35.91 27.69
C SER A 615 -18.16 37.27 27.01
N VAL A 616 -19.17 38.08 27.36
CA VAL A 616 -19.29 39.49 26.94
C VAL A 616 -18.14 40.38 27.44
N ALA A 617 -17.41 39.97 28.49
CA ALA A 617 -16.22 40.67 28.97
C ALA A 617 -14.91 40.17 28.30
N LEU A 618 -15.00 39.14 27.45
CA LEU A 618 -13.86 38.47 26.81
C LEU A 618 -13.84 38.64 25.28
N ILE A 619 -15.01 38.89 24.66
CA ILE A 619 -15.21 39.15 23.23
C ILE A 619 -15.37 40.66 23.01
#